data_AF-A0AAJ1R4C9-F1
#
_entry.id   AF-A0AAJ1R4C9-F1
#
_cell.length_a   1.000
_cell.length_b   1.000
_cell.length_c   1.000
_cell.angle_alpha   90.00
_cell.angle_beta   90.00
_cell.angle_gamma   90.00
#
_symmetry.space_group_name_H-M   'P 1'
#
loop_
_entity.id
_entity.type
_entity.pdbx_description
1 polymer ?
#
loop_
_entity_poly.entity_id
_entity_poly.type
_entity_poly.pdbx_seq_one_letter_code
_entity_poly.pdbx_strand_id
1 'polypeptide(L)'
;MPYKYSDEQRIEWLRSLHPKFDEQNWHDDVVAHFSHIKNFHFFRSAGTFTKKIDPRKICGIDYSYGYNCIMHKPKDWRYYWLQFFTDLRRLDRVIDNFPTKEKIIDHIHKAKEAKTVVQYGDRYFTIGGQHRLCLAKFLEVAEIEVDVIKYVFDRVHFVSEMRFQRTIPFLQELGLLPLDYYTDLNYDFFIIEFAGQYVSIKKSYATFILKRYTTLKKIPLKGYINYIKAMDANYYDKTRIDEDVKLYILDAYLLKHIKARKKLLHVNAKN
;
A
#
# COMPACT_ATOMS: atom_id res chain seq x y z
N MET A 1 10.00 12.90 -29.86
CA MET A 1 11.24 13.11 -30.64
C MET A 1 11.90 11.76 -30.80
N PRO A 2 12.37 11.40 -32.00
CA PRO A 2 13.17 10.19 -32.19
C PRO A 2 14.45 10.27 -31.36
N TYR A 3 14.91 9.13 -30.85
CA TYR A 3 16.21 9.02 -30.17
C TYR A 3 17.34 9.24 -31.19
N LYS A 4 18.46 9.83 -30.76
CA LYS A 4 19.65 10.01 -31.63
C LYS A 4 20.29 8.67 -31.99
N TYR A 5 20.32 7.75 -31.03
CA TYR A 5 20.86 6.40 -31.17
C TYR A 5 19.74 5.36 -31.17
N SER A 6 19.85 4.34 -32.03
CA SER A 6 18.98 3.16 -32.01
C SER A 6 19.21 2.32 -30.75
N ASP A 7 18.29 1.39 -30.48
CA ASP A 7 18.41 0.45 -29.37
C ASP A 7 19.68 -0.40 -29.50
N GLU A 8 20.02 -0.88 -30.70
CA GLU A 8 21.25 -1.63 -30.96
C GLU A 8 22.49 -0.78 -30.69
N GLN A 9 22.50 0.48 -31.11
CA GLN A 9 23.62 1.39 -30.85
C GLN A 9 23.81 1.68 -29.36
N ARG A 10 22.71 1.80 -28.61
CA ARG A 10 22.74 1.97 -27.14
C ARG A 10 23.30 0.73 -26.45
N ILE A 11 22.89 -0.47 -26.89
CA ILE A 11 23.36 -1.74 -26.35
C ILE A 11 24.85 -1.95 -26.68
N GLU A 12 25.27 -1.67 -27.92
CA GLU A 12 26.68 -1.79 -28.31
C GLU A 12 27.57 -0.83 -27.53
N TRP A 13 27.10 0.40 -27.29
CA TRP A 13 27.81 1.32 -26.39
C TRP A 13 27.95 0.74 -24.98
N LEU A 14 26.89 0.13 -24.43
CA LEU A 14 26.97 -0.51 -23.11
C LEU A 14 27.94 -1.69 -23.07
N ARG A 15 27.94 -2.54 -24.12
CA ARG A 15 28.88 -3.65 -24.31
C ARG A 15 30.32 -3.15 -24.37
N SER A 16 30.57 -2.01 -25.03
CA SER A 16 31.90 -1.40 -25.09
C SER A 16 32.43 -0.95 -23.71
N LEU A 17 31.53 -0.58 -22.79
CA LEU A 17 31.86 -0.16 -21.43
C LEU A 17 32.01 -1.35 -20.47
N HIS A 18 31.34 -2.45 -20.75
CA HIS A 18 31.40 -3.67 -19.94
C HIS A 18 31.39 -4.90 -20.84
N PRO A 19 32.57 -5.42 -21.24
CA PRO A 19 32.65 -6.54 -22.19
C PRO A 19 31.98 -7.83 -21.72
N LYS A 20 31.78 -8.00 -20.40
CA LYS A 20 31.05 -9.13 -19.80
C LYS A 20 29.55 -8.87 -19.63
N PHE A 21 29.05 -7.79 -20.23
CA PHE A 21 27.64 -7.42 -20.21
C PHE A 21 26.75 -8.61 -20.59
N ASP A 22 27.07 -9.33 -21.67
CA ASP A 22 26.25 -10.46 -22.16
C ASP A 22 26.28 -11.69 -21.21
N GLU A 23 27.17 -11.73 -20.21
CA GLU A 23 27.19 -12.77 -19.16
C GLU A 23 26.17 -12.51 -18.04
N GLN A 24 25.57 -11.32 -17.99
CA GLN A 24 24.59 -10.94 -16.98
C GLN A 24 23.22 -11.58 -17.26
N ASN A 25 22.66 -12.26 -16.27
CA ASN A 25 21.45 -13.08 -16.44
C ASN A 25 20.12 -12.37 -16.10
N TRP A 26 20.16 -11.07 -15.81
CA TRP A 26 19.01 -10.31 -15.30
C TRP A 26 18.47 -9.28 -16.30
N HIS A 27 19.01 -9.20 -17.52
CA HIS A 27 18.56 -8.26 -18.55
C HIS A 27 17.08 -8.42 -18.90
N ASP A 28 16.61 -9.66 -18.88
CA ASP A 28 15.22 -10.07 -19.12
C ASP A 28 14.41 -10.20 -17.83
N ASP A 29 14.95 -9.77 -16.69
CA ASP A 29 14.16 -9.64 -15.46
C ASP A 29 13.18 -8.48 -15.62
N VAL A 30 11.97 -8.69 -15.08
CA VAL A 30 10.94 -7.65 -15.04
C VAL A 30 11.39 -6.53 -14.10
N VAL A 31 11.37 -5.29 -14.59
CA VAL A 31 11.49 -4.07 -13.80
C VAL A 31 10.22 -3.94 -12.95
N ALA A 32 10.35 -4.26 -11.67
CA ALA A 32 9.21 -4.25 -10.77
C ALA A 32 8.71 -2.82 -10.53
N HIS A 33 7.40 -2.69 -10.31
CA HIS A 33 6.80 -1.51 -9.71
C HIS A 33 6.46 -1.85 -8.25
N PHE A 34 6.72 -0.95 -7.31
CA PHE A 34 6.52 -1.21 -5.88
C PHE A 34 5.03 -1.43 -5.53
N SER A 35 4.08 -0.95 -6.34
CA SER A 35 2.65 -1.28 -6.17
C SER A 35 2.33 -2.78 -6.31
N HIS A 36 3.22 -3.57 -6.93
CA HIS A 36 3.10 -5.03 -7.00
C HIS A 36 3.49 -5.72 -5.69
N ILE A 37 4.06 -4.99 -4.73
CA ILE A 37 4.37 -5.54 -3.41
C ILE A 37 3.05 -5.94 -2.74
N LYS A 38 2.97 -7.20 -2.31
CA LYS A 38 1.80 -7.71 -1.59
C LYS A 38 1.55 -6.87 -0.34
N ASN A 39 0.29 -6.49 -0.13
CA ASN A 39 -0.13 -5.66 1.01
C ASN A 39 0.59 -4.30 1.06
N PHE A 40 0.93 -3.72 -0.11
CA PHE A 40 1.62 -2.44 -0.24
C PHE A 40 1.08 -1.32 0.67
N HIS A 41 -0.25 -1.21 0.80
CA HIS A 41 -0.93 -0.19 1.60
C HIS A 41 -0.60 -0.21 3.10
N PHE A 42 -0.02 -1.31 3.60
CA PHE A 42 0.39 -1.48 5.00
C PHE A 42 1.83 -1.07 5.27
N PHE A 43 2.57 -0.62 4.25
CA PHE A 43 3.91 -0.08 4.46
C PHE A 43 3.85 1.39 4.85
N ARG A 44 4.62 1.77 5.87
CA ARG A 44 4.74 3.15 6.38
C ARG A 44 6.18 3.63 6.25
N SER A 45 6.35 4.91 5.93
CA SER A 45 7.68 5.51 5.87
C SER A 45 8.29 5.53 7.27
N ALA A 46 9.50 4.99 7.39
CA ALA A 46 10.34 5.04 8.58
C ALA A 46 11.37 6.19 8.52
N GLY A 47 11.31 7.02 7.46
CA GLY A 47 12.22 8.14 7.23
C GLY A 47 13.15 7.95 6.03
N THR A 48 13.98 8.96 5.80
CA THR A 48 14.97 9.02 4.72
C THR A 48 16.38 8.95 5.30
N PHE A 49 17.23 8.12 4.70
CA PHE A 49 18.58 7.85 5.20
C PHE A 49 19.57 7.81 4.03
N THR A 50 20.69 8.52 4.13
CA THR A 50 21.79 8.33 3.18
C THR A 50 22.48 7.01 3.48
N LYS A 51 22.55 6.14 2.48
CA LYS A 51 23.18 4.82 2.60
C LYS A 51 23.96 4.49 1.35
N LYS A 52 24.97 3.68 1.55
CA LYS A 52 25.61 2.99 0.46
C LYS A 52 24.90 1.65 0.19
N ILE A 53 24.59 1.38 -1.08
CA ILE A 53 23.88 0.17 -1.50
C ILE A 53 24.58 -0.49 -2.68
N ASP A 54 24.39 -1.81 -2.82
CA ASP A 54 24.72 -2.56 -4.02
C ASP A 54 23.64 -2.32 -5.10
N PRO A 55 23.95 -1.70 -6.25
CA PRO A 55 23.02 -1.47 -7.35
C PRO A 55 22.30 -2.73 -7.85
N ARG A 56 22.90 -3.93 -7.70
CA ARG A 56 22.27 -5.19 -8.11
C ARG A 56 20.98 -5.47 -7.34
N LYS A 57 20.86 -4.95 -6.12
CA LYS A 57 19.65 -5.08 -5.28
C LYS A 57 18.50 -4.18 -5.73
N ILE A 58 18.74 -3.26 -6.67
CA ILE A 58 17.68 -2.50 -7.32
C ILE A 58 16.92 -3.45 -8.25
N CYS A 59 15.63 -3.63 -7.96
CA CYS A 59 14.76 -4.55 -8.67
C CYS A 59 13.63 -3.84 -9.42
N GLY A 60 13.54 -2.52 -9.31
CA GLY A 60 12.44 -1.78 -9.92
C GLY A 60 12.65 -0.28 -9.93
N ILE A 61 11.64 0.42 -10.43
CA ILE A 61 11.61 1.89 -10.51
C ILE A 61 10.21 2.42 -10.14
N ASP A 62 10.13 3.63 -9.61
CA ASP A 62 8.92 4.45 -9.56
C ASP A 62 9.11 5.65 -10.47
N TYR A 63 8.58 5.57 -11.67
CA TYR A 63 8.54 6.72 -12.56
C TYR A 63 7.35 6.61 -13.50
N SER A 64 6.18 6.48 -12.86
CA SER A 64 4.87 6.23 -13.46
C SER A 64 4.74 6.85 -14.85
N TYR A 65 4.60 8.18 -14.96
CA TYR A 65 4.34 8.85 -16.23
C TYR A 65 5.45 8.75 -17.30
N GLY A 66 6.68 8.39 -16.94
CA GLY A 66 7.82 8.42 -17.85
C GLY A 66 8.12 7.09 -18.55
N TYR A 67 7.95 5.96 -17.84
CA TYR A 67 8.36 4.64 -18.31
C TYR A 67 7.38 3.52 -17.92
N ASN A 68 7.10 3.36 -16.62
CA ASN A 68 6.40 2.18 -16.08
C ASN A 68 5.01 2.47 -15.48
N CYS A 69 4.23 3.37 -16.10
CA CYS A 69 2.84 3.66 -15.67
C CYS A 69 1.93 2.45 -15.90
N ILE A 70 1.61 1.70 -14.85
CA ILE A 70 0.70 0.55 -14.95
C ILE A 70 -0.72 0.97 -15.34
N MET A 71 -1.16 2.19 -14.96
CA MET A 71 -2.53 2.65 -15.19
C MET A 71 -2.94 2.72 -16.67
N HIS A 72 -1.99 2.84 -17.58
CA HIS A 72 -2.24 2.96 -19.02
C HIS A 72 -1.76 1.76 -19.83
N LYS A 73 -1.47 0.63 -19.16
CA LYS A 73 -0.91 -0.56 -19.80
C LYS A 73 -1.83 -1.78 -19.58
N PRO A 74 -1.84 -2.74 -20.53
CA PRO A 74 -2.51 -4.02 -20.35
C PRO A 74 -2.05 -4.75 -19.07
N LYS A 75 -2.91 -5.58 -18.50
CA LYS A 75 -2.67 -6.30 -17.23
C LYS A 75 -1.45 -7.25 -17.29
N ASP A 76 -1.20 -7.80 -18.47
CA ASP A 76 -0.12 -8.71 -18.80
C ASP A 76 1.14 -8.00 -19.30
N TRP A 77 1.11 -6.68 -19.49
CA TRP A 77 2.27 -5.91 -19.92
C TRP A 77 3.42 -6.06 -18.91
N ARG A 78 4.63 -6.26 -19.43
CA ARG A 78 5.87 -6.35 -18.65
C ARG A 78 6.90 -5.41 -19.25
N TYR A 79 7.76 -4.91 -18.38
CA TYR A 79 8.85 -4.03 -18.73
C TYR A 79 10.14 -4.64 -18.23
N TYR A 80 11.14 -4.79 -19.11
CA TYR A 80 12.36 -5.53 -18.83
C TYR A 80 13.55 -4.59 -18.67
N TRP A 81 14.62 -5.01 -17.97
CA TRP A 81 15.74 -4.13 -17.68
C TRP A 81 16.46 -3.62 -18.92
N LEU A 82 16.68 -4.49 -19.92
CA LEU A 82 17.32 -4.08 -21.17
C LEU A 82 16.46 -3.07 -21.94
N GLN A 83 15.15 -3.33 -22.04
CA GLN A 83 14.19 -2.40 -22.61
C GLN A 83 14.16 -1.06 -21.85
N PHE A 84 14.20 -1.11 -20.52
CA PHE A 84 14.27 0.10 -19.71
C PHE A 84 15.52 0.92 -20.01
N PHE A 85 16.68 0.28 -20.14
CA PHE A 85 17.91 0.95 -20.53
C PHE A 85 17.78 1.62 -21.90
N THR A 86 17.30 0.91 -22.91
CA THR A 86 17.14 1.48 -24.26
C THR A 86 16.05 2.54 -24.34
N ASP A 87 15.09 2.56 -23.41
CA ASP A 87 14.06 3.60 -23.35
C ASP A 87 14.48 4.86 -22.58
N LEU A 88 15.61 4.84 -21.85
CA LEU A 88 16.04 5.97 -21.02
C LEU A 88 16.05 7.29 -21.83
N ARG A 89 15.18 8.22 -21.45
CA ARG A 89 15.02 9.51 -22.11
C ARG A 89 16.28 10.34 -21.91
N ARG A 90 16.83 10.83 -23.01
CA ARG A 90 18.08 11.61 -23.04
C ARG A 90 19.32 10.78 -22.68
N LEU A 91 19.26 9.45 -22.79
CA LEU A 91 20.47 8.61 -22.73
C LEU A 91 21.51 9.07 -23.75
N ASP A 92 21.09 9.58 -24.91
CA ASP A 92 21.98 10.17 -25.93
C ASP A 92 22.95 11.21 -25.34
N ARG A 93 22.50 12.02 -24.37
CA ARG A 93 23.36 13.01 -23.70
C ARG A 93 24.40 12.36 -22.79
N VAL A 94 24.07 11.19 -22.22
CA VAL A 94 25.02 10.43 -21.41
C VAL A 94 26.08 9.81 -22.31
N ILE A 95 25.65 9.20 -23.43
CA ILE A 95 26.54 8.62 -24.45
C ILE A 95 27.52 9.68 -24.98
N ASP A 96 27.01 10.87 -25.33
CA ASP A 96 27.82 11.94 -25.89
C ASP A 96 28.86 12.51 -24.91
N ASN A 97 28.54 12.57 -23.60
CA ASN A 97 29.38 13.24 -22.61
C ASN A 97 30.31 12.30 -21.83
N PHE A 98 30.01 10.99 -21.78
CA PHE A 98 30.75 10.03 -20.96
C PHE A 98 31.23 8.83 -21.79
N PRO A 99 32.35 8.98 -22.54
CA PRO A 99 32.81 7.97 -23.49
C PRO A 99 33.49 6.73 -22.87
N THR A 100 33.80 6.73 -21.57
CA THR A 100 34.50 5.61 -20.92
C THR A 100 33.80 5.17 -19.64
N LYS A 101 34.03 3.91 -19.23
CA LYS A 101 33.45 3.32 -18.01
C LYS A 101 33.79 4.17 -16.78
N GLU A 102 35.03 4.62 -16.66
CA GLU A 102 35.53 5.39 -15.53
C GLU A 102 34.82 6.74 -15.43
N LYS A 103 34.59 7.42 -16.57
CA LYS A 103 33.86 8.69 -16.59
C LYS A 103 32.41 8.53 -16.16
N ILE A 104 31.77 7.41 -16.52
CA ILE A 104 30.40 7.10 -16.10
C ILE A 104 30.36 6.81 -14.60
N ILE A 105 31.29 6.00 -14.09
CA ILE A 105 31.40 5.71 -12.65
C ILE A 105 31.65 6.99 -11.87
N ASP A 106 32.56 7.84 -12.34
CA ASP A 106 32.80 9.15 -11.75
C ASP A 106 31.53 10.02 -11.73
N HIS A 107 30.77 10.03 -12.82
CA HIS A 107 29.49 10.74 -12.88
C HIS A 107 28.45 10.16 -11.89
N ILE A 108 28.38 8.84 -11.74
CA ILE A 108 27.50 8.16 -10.77
C ILE A 108 27.80 8.63 -9.33
N HIS A 109 29.08 8.78 -8.98
CA HIS A 109 29.51 9.15 -7.63
C HIS A 109 29.54 10.65 -7.37
N LYS A 110 29.99 11.47 -8.34
CA LYS A 110 30.34 12.88 -8.11
C LYS A 110 29.27 13.89 -8.57
N ALA A 111 28.25 13.46 -9.33
CA ALA A 111 27.21 14.38 -9.78
C ALA A 111 26.41 14.95 -8.59
N LYS A 112 26.19 16.28 -8.61
CA LYS A 112 25.56 17.04 -7.51
C LYS A 112 24.13 16.61 -7.19
N GLU A 113 23.38 16.15 -8.19
CA GLU A 113 22.00 15.70 -7.99
C GLU A 113 21.96 14.44 -7.13
N ALA A 114 21.07 14.39 -6.14
CA ALA A 114 20.91 13.18 -5.33
C ALA A 114 20.43 11.99 -6.18
N LYS A 115 20.81 10.79 -5.76
CA LYS A 115 20.25 9.53 -6.24
C LYS A 115 19.31 9.04 -5.16
N THR A 116 18.07 8.70 -5.51
CA THR A 116 17.05 8.40 -4.49
C THR A 116 16.36 7.08 -4.81
N VAL A 117 16.23 6.25 -3.79
CA VAL A 117 15.55 4.96 -3.87
C VAL A 117 14.53 4.83 -2.72
N VAL A 118 13.46 4.10 -2.96
CA VAL A 118 12.58 3.60 -1.90
C VAL A 118 12.98 2.17 -1.55
N GLN A 119 12.97 1.84 -0.26
CA GLN A 119 13.31 0.50 0.25
C GLN A 119 12.10 -0.16 0.90
N TYR A 120 11.76 -1.35 0.42
CA TYR A 120 10.76 -2.23 1.04
C TYR A 120 11.44 -3.57 1.38
N GLY A 121 11.71 -3.82 2.65
CA GLY A 121 12.51 -4.98 3.06
C GLY A 121 13.94 -4.91 2.52
N ASP A 122 14.37 -5.92 1.76
CA ASP A 122 15.67 -6.02 1.10
C ASP A 122 15.68 -5.47 -0.35
N ARG A 123 14.52 -5.03 -0.85
CA ARG A 123 14.33 -4.56 -2.22
C ARG A 123 14.42 -3.05 -2.34
N TYR A 124 15.07 -2.58 -3.40
CA TYR A 124 15.19 -1.15 -3.73
C TYR A 124 14.49 -0.83 -5.05
N PHE A 125 13.82 0.32 -5.09
CA PHE A 125 13.20 0.86 -6.29
C PHE A 125 13.71 2.28 -6.52
N THR A 126 14.21 2.55 -7.72
CA THR A 126 14.72 3.87 -8.08
C THR A 126 13.59 4.87 -8.26
N ILE A 127 13.66 6.02 -7.58
CA ILE A 127 12.70 7.13 -7.74
C ILE A 127 13.37 8.44 -8.23
N GLY A 128 14.70 8.50 -8.17
CA GLY A 128 15.48 9.63 -8.70
C GLY A 128 16.89 9.18 -9.10
N GLY A 129 17.45 9.78 -10.16
CA GLY A 129 18.77 9.43 -10.67
C GLY A 129 18.79 8.18 -11.57
N GLN A 130 17.73 7.98 -12.36
CA GLN A 130 17.46 6.79 -13.17
C GLN A 130 18.64 6.38 -14.05
N HIS A 131 19.23 7.30 -14.81
CA HIS A 131 20.39 7.01 -15.64
C HIS A 131 21.55 6.45 -14.82
N ARG A 132 21.91 7.15 -13.73
CA ARG A 132 23.05 6.78 -12.89
C ARG A 132 22.82 5.44 -12.18
N LEU A 133 21.61 5.19 -11.69
CA LEU A 133 21.28 3.94 -11.00
C LEU A 133 21.14 2.75 -11.94
N CYS A 134 20.56 2.96 -13.13
CA CYS A 134 20.49 1.95 -14.18
C CYS A 134 21.90 1.58 -14.66
N LEU A 135 22.73 2.57 -15.00
CA LEU A 135 24.12 2.35 -15.42
C LEU A 135 24.95 1.72 -14.31
N ALA A 136 24.78 2.12 -13.04
CA ALA A 136 25.49 1.49 -11.92
C ALA A 136 25.20 -0.01 -11.83
N LYS A 137 23.95 -0.42 -12.11
CA LYS A 137 23.54 -1.83 -12.16
C LYS A 137 24.18 -2.56 -13.33
N PHE A 138 24.08 -2.02 -14.55
CA PHE A 138 24.65 -2.64 -15.75
C PHE A 138 26.19 -2.70 -15.75
N LEU A 139 26.87 -1.72 -15.16
CA LEU A 139 28.33 -1.67 -15.07
C LEU A 139 28.89 -2.43 -13.86
N GLU A 140 28.02 -3.07 -13.06
CA GLU A 140 28.33 -3.82 -11.85
C GLU A 140 29.16 -3.02 -10.84
N VAL A 141 28.79 -1.75 -10.65
CA VAL A 141 29.43 -0.90 -9.63
C VAL A 141 29.16 -1.51 -8.27
N ALA A 142 30.20 -1.80 -7.49
CA ALA A 142 30.07 -2.56 -6.25
C ALA A 142 29.15 -1.89 -5.22
N GLU A 143 29.26 -0.57 -5.11
CA GLU A 143 28.54 0.20 -4.10
C GLU A 143 28.32 1.63 -4.56
N ILE A 144 27.16 2.20 -4.27
CA ILE A 144 26.81 3.60 -4.55
C ILE A 144 26.11 4.25 -3.37
N GLU A 145 26.41 5.53 -3.12
CA GLU A 145 25.71 6.32 -2.12
C GLU A 145 24.42 6.91 -2.68
N VAL A 146 23.31 6.69 -1.96
CA VAL A 146 21.95 7.10 -2.33
C VAL A 146 21.16 7.54 -1.09
N ASP A 147 20.15 8.37 -1.31
CA ASP A 147 19.11 8.62 -0.31
C ASP A 147 18.06 7.52 -0.36
N VAL A 148 17.88 6.82 0.74
CA VAL A 148 16.96 5.69 0.91
C VAL A 148 15.76 6.14 1.72
N ILE A 149 14.59 6.23 1.08
CA ILE A 149 13.31 6.36 1.79
C ILE A 149 12.89 4.95 2.22
N LYS A 150 13.02 4.65 3.52
CA LYS A 150 12.76 3.31 4.04
C LYS A 150 11.29 3.15 4.39
N TYR A 151 10.66 2.10 3.90
CA TYR A 151 9.32 1.69 4.26
C TYR A 151 9.33 0.39 5.08
N VAL A 152 8.54 0.37 6.14
CA VAL A 152 8.42 -0.77 7.05
C VAL A 152 6.98 -1.25 7.06
N PHE A 153 6.79 -2.58 7.06
CA PHE A 153 5.48 -3.20 7.13
C PHE A 153 4.85 -2.99 8.50
N ASP A 154 3.73 -2.30 8.56
CA ASP A 154 2.95 -2.11 9.77
C ASP A 154 2.13 -3.38 10.06
N ARG A 155 2.78 -4.32 10.77
CA ARG A 155 2.18 -5.60 11.13
C ARG A 155 0.98 -5.43 12.05
N VAL A 156 0.99 -4.42 12.92
CA VAL A 156 -0.11 -4.19 13.88
C VAL A 156 -1.36 -3.75 13.13
N HIS A 157 -1.23 -2.76 12.25
CA HIS A 157 -2.32 -2.30 11.41
C HIS A 157 -2.83 -3.40 10.49
N PHE A 158 -1.93 -4.15 9.82
CA PHE A 158 -2.31 -5.29 8.98
C PHE A 158 -3.15 -6.32 9.73
N VAL A 159 -2.69 -6.78 10.90
CA VAL A 159 -3.42 -7.77 11.70
C VAL A 159 -4.77 -7.23 12.14
N SER A 160 -4.85 -5.96 12.52
CA SER A 160 -6.10 -5.30 12.90
C SER A 160 -7.11 -5.30 11.75
N GLU A 161 -6.69 -4.84 10.56
CA GLU A 161 -7.56 -4.80 9.38
C GLU A 161 -8.00 -6.20 8.94
N MET A 162 -7.10 -7.18 8.93
CA MET A 162 -7.48 -8.56 8.58
C MET A 162 -8.49 -9.16 9.57
N ARG A 163 -8.38 -8.82 10.87
CA ARG A 163 -9.37 -9.24 11.87
C ARG A 163 -10.72 -8.59 11.62
N PHE A 164 -10.74 -7.28 11.34
CA PHE A 164 -11.97 -6.56 11.03
C PHE A 164 -12.65 -7.10 9.76
N GLN A 165 -11.88 -7.31 8.68
CA GLN A 165 -12.41 -7.87 7.42
C GLN A 165 -13.11 -9.21 7.62
N ARG A 166 -12.59 -10.08 8.48
CA ARG A 166 -13.22 -11.37 8.83
C ARG A 166 -14.57 -11.22 9.54
N THR A 167 -14.83 -10.07 10.18
CA THR A 167 -16.10 -9.80 10.86
C THR A 167 -17.17 -9.20 9.96
N ILE A 168 -16.80 -8.63 8.81
CA ILE A 168 -17.70 -7.91 7.90
C ILE A 168 -18.89 -8.79 7.45
N PRO A 169 -18.70 -10.03 6.96
CA PRO A 169 -19.83 -10.86 6.53
C PRO A 169 -20.88 -11.07 7.62
N PHE A 170 -20.43 -11.28 8.87
CA PHE A 170 -21.34 -11.45 10.00
C PHE A 170 -22.07 -10.15 10.37
N LEU A 171 -21.38 -9.00 10.29
CA LEU A 171 -22.03 -7.70 10.51
C LEU A 171 -23.08 -7.43 9.42
N GLN A 172 -22.82 -7.81 8.18
CA GLN A 172 -23.75 -7.72 7.05
C GLN A 172 -24.96 -8.65 7.23
N GLU A 173 -24.75 -9.91 7.61
CA GLU A 173 -25.83 -10.85 7.93
C GLU A 173 -26.76 -10.35 9.04
N LEU A 174 -26.23 -9.56 9.97
CA LEU A 174 -27.00 -8.93 11.05
C LEU A 174 -27.67 -7.63 10.62
N GLY A 175 -27.43 -7.12 9.40
CA GLY A 175 -27.91 -5.83 8.92
C GLY A 175 -27.29 -4.64 9.65
N LEU A 176 -26.09 -4.82 10.23
CA LEU A 176 -25.31 -3.75 10.86
C LEU A 176 -24.39 -3.05 9.85
N LEU A 177 -24.08 -3.71 8.75
CA LEU A 177 -23.36 -3.14 7.61
C LEU A 177 -24.12 -3.43 6.31
N PRO A 178 -24.04 -2.54 5.31
CA PRO A 178 -24.62 -2.79 4.00
C PRO A 178 -23.80 -3.85 3.24
N LEU A 179 -24.43 -4.53 2.28
CA LEU A 179 -23.80 -5.63 1.52
C LEU A 179 -22.62 -5.15 0.65
N ASP A 180 -22.65 -3.89 0.23
CA ASP A 180 -21.62 -3.22 -0.56
C ASP A 180 -20.60 -2.47 0.31
N TYR A 181 -20.57 -2.72 1.63
CA TYR A 181 -19.60 -2.09 2.52
C TYR A 181 -18.16 -2.36 2.08
N TYR A 182 -17.42 -1.27 1.86
CA TYR A 182 -15.99 -1.30 1.55
C TYR A 182 -15.18 -0.79 2.74
N THR A 183 -14.08 -1.47 3.06
CA THR A 183 -13.21 -1.07 4.16
C THR A 183 -12.26 0.04 3.72
N ASP A 184 -12.31 1.18 4.38
CA ASP A 184 -11.28 2.21 4.26
C ASP A 184 -10.10 1.89 5.19
N LEU A 185 -8.91 1.66 4.64
CA LEU A 185 -7.70 1.33 5.39
C LEU A 185 -7.08 2.54 6.12
N ASN A 186 -7.51 3.76 5.80
CA ASN A 186 -6.95 4.98 6.40
C ASN A 186 -7.56 5.31 7.77
N TYR A 187 -8.69 4.70 8.11
CA TYR A 187 -9.41 4.96 9.35
C TYR A 187 -9.44 3.72 10.24
N ASP A 188 -9.30 3.91 11.55
CA ASP A 188 -9.37 2.85 12.57
C ASP A 188 -10.81 2.59 13.04
N PHE A 189 -11.79 3.25 12.44
CA PHE A 189 -13.22 3.13 12.76
C PHE A 189 -14.04 2.71 11.54
N PHE A 190 -15.26 2.26 11.81
CA PHE A 190 -16.31 2.01 10.83
C PHE A 190 -17.63 2.58 11.35
N ILE A 191 -18.56 2.88 10.43
CA ILE A 191 -19.83 3.50 10.79
C ILE A 191 -20.92 2.44 10.69
N ILE A 192 -21.71 2.30 11.75
CA ILE A 192 -22.92 1.46 11.78
C ILE A 192 -24.14 2.36 11.85
N GLU A 193 -25.18 2.01 11.10
CA GLU A 193 -26.51 2.59 11.25
C GLU A 193 -27.39 1.75 12.18
N PHE A 194 -27.91 2.37 13.23
CA PHE A 194 -28.83 1.78 14.19
C PHE A 194 -30.20 2.45 14.14
N ALA A 195 -31.05 2.00 13.22
CA ALA A 195 -32.41 2.52 13.01
C ALA A 195 -32.41 4.06 12.89
N GLY A 196 -31.74 4.56 11.83
CA GLY A 196 -31.64 5.99 11.52
C GLY A 196 -30.59 6.77 12.31
N GLN A 197 -29.74 6.11 13.11
CA GLN A 197 -28.66 6.77 13.86
C GLN A 197 -27.31 6.19 13.48
N TYR A 198 -26.40 7.04 13.00
CA TYR A 198 -25.03 6.64 12.64
C TYR A 198 -24.11 6.73 13.86
N VAL A 199 -23.35 5.67 14.09
CA VAL A 199 -22.38 5.58 15.19
C VAL A 199 -21.04 5.17 14.60
N SER A 200 -20.01 5.97 14.85
CA SER A 200 -18.63 5.64 14.52
C SER A 200 -18.04 4.75 15.61
N ILE A 201 -17.51 3.58 15.25
CA ILE A 201 -17.02 2.59 16.20
C ILE A 201 -15.63 2.12 15.78
N LYS A 202 -14.70 2.04 16.73
CA LYS A 202 -13.38 1.44 16.47
C LYS A 202 -13.52 0.02 15.92
N LYS A 203 -12.77 -0.28 14.85
CA LYS A 203 -12.76 -1.59 14.18
C LYS A 203 -12.41 -2.74 15.13
N SER A 204 -11.56 -2.48 16.12
CA SER A 204 -11.20 -3.45 17.18
C SER A 204 -12.41 -3.99 17.96
N TYR A 205 -13.52 -3.25 18.01
CA TYR A 205 -14.74 -3.64 18.73
C TYR A 205 -15.73 -4.46 17.89
N ALA A 206 -15.46 -4.73 16.62
CA ALA A 206 -16.36 -5.50 15.76
C ALA A 206 -16.69 -6.89 16.34
N THR A 207 -15.70 -7.62 16.83
CA THR A 207 -15.93 -8.93 17.48
C THR A 207 -16.74 -8.81 18.77
N PHE A 208 -16.53 -7.73 19.55
CA PHE A 208 -17.32 -7.46 20.75
C PHE A 208 -18.79 -7.25 20.37
N ILE A 209 -19.07 -6.45 19.34
CA ILE A 209 -20.43 -6.18 18.85
C ILE A 209 -21.14 -7.48 18.47
N LEU A 210 -20.50 -8.36 17.70
CA LEU A 210 -21.09 -9.64 17.28
C LEU A 210 -21.45 -10.53 18.48
N LYS A 211 -20.54 -10.65 19.46
CA LYS A 211 -20.78 -11.41 20.70
C LYS A 211 -21.91 -10.78 21.51
N ARG A 212 -21.90 -9.45 21.64
CA ARG A 212 -22.87 -8.72 22.44
C ARG A 212 -24.26 -8.77 21.83
N TYR A 213 -24.38 -8.60 20.51
CA TYR A 213 -25.62 -8.79 19.77
C TYR A 213 -26.22 -10.17 20.02
N THR A 214 -25.42 -11.24 19.90
CA THR A 214 -25.87 -12.62 20.13
C THR A 214 -26.38 -12.81 21.56
N THR A 215 -25.69 -12.22 22.53
CA THR A 215 -26.08 -12.26 23.95
C THR A 215 -27.41 -11.54 24.17
N LEU A 216 -27.56 -10.30 23.68
CA LEU A 216 -28.76 -9.49 23.86
C LEU A 216 -29.96 -10.04 23.09
N LYS A 217 -29.75 -10.68 21.94
CA LYS A 217 -30.81 -11.35 21.17
C LYS A 217 -31.43 -12.50 21.99
N LYS A 218 -30.62 -13.23 22.76
CA LYS A 218 -31.08 -14.32 23.64
C LYS A 218 -31.62 -13.81 24.98
N ILE A 219 -30.96 -12.84 25.60
CA ILE A 219 -31.29 -12.34 26.94
C ILE A 219 -31.25 -10.81 26.93
N PRO A 220 -32.34 -10.13 26.48
CA PRO A 220 -32.37 -8.67 26.35
C PRO A 220 -32.11 -7.91 27.67
N LEU A 221 -32.56 -8.47 28.80
CA LEU A 221 -32.42 -7.87 30.13
C LEU A 221 -30.95 -7.64 30.54
N LYS A 222 -30.00 -8.41 29.99
CA LYS A 222 -28.56 -8.22 30.27
C LYS A 222 -28.01 -6.87 29.80
N GLY A 223 -28.71 -6.17 28.90
CA GLY A 223 -28.32 -4.83 28.44
C GLY A 223 -29.11 -3.70 29.08
N TYR A 224 -30.08 -3.99 29.96
CA TYR A 224 -31.03 -2.98 30.43
C TYR A 224 -30.40 -1.92 31.34
N ILE A 225 -29.49 -2.30 32.23
CA ILE A 225 -28.75 -1.34 33.08
C ILE A 225 -27.90 -0.41 32.21
N ASN A 226 -27.20 -0.97 31.21
CA ASN A 226 -26.40 -0.20 30.27
C ASN A 226 -27.27 0.69 29.37
N TYR A 227 -28.48 0.25 29.02
CA TYR A 227 -29.46 1.05 28.30
C TYR A 227 -29.85 2.29 29.10
N ILE A 228 -30.19 2.14 30.39
CA ILE A 228 -30.51 3.27 31.27
C ILE A 228 -29.31 4.22 31.36
N LYS A 229 -28.13 3.69 31.67
CA LYS A 229 -26.90 4.49 31.73
C LYS A 229 -26.62 5.26 30.44
N ALA A 230 -26.91 4.67 29.29
CA ALA A 230 -26.69 5.29 27.99
C ALA A 230 -27.68 6.42 27.69
N MET A 231 -28.83 6.50 28.37
CA MET A 231 -29.76 7.62 28.20
C MET A 231 -29.13 8.94 28.67
N ASP A 232 -28.33 8.90 29.74
CA ASP A 232 -27.69 10.06 30.34
C ASP A 232 -26.34 10.44 29.71
N ALA A 233 -25.83 9.61 28.79
CA ALA A 233 -24.57 9.91 28.09
C ALA A 233 -24.70 11.14 27.19
N ASN A 234 -23.63 11.93 27.08
CA ASN A 234 -23.60 13.09 26.19
C ASN A 234 -23.64 12.66 24.70
N TYR A 235 -23.94 13.61 23.81
CA TYR A 235 -24.10 13.34 22.37
C TYR A 235 -22.82 12.79 21.69
N TYR A 236 -21.64 13.31 22.07
CA TYR A 236 -20.39 12.90 21.45
C TYR A 236 -20.05 11.44 21.79
N ASP A 237 -20.25 11.02 23.04
CA ASP A 237 -20.04 9.64 23.47
C ASP A 237 -21.05 8.69 22.82
N LYS A 238 -22.26 9.16 22.51
CA LYS A 238 -23.29 8.39 21.81
C LYS A 238 -22.95 8.14 20.33
N THR A 239 -22.31 9.10 19.67
CA THR A 239 -22.02 9.03 18.23
C THR A 239 -20.64 8.46 17.90
N ARG A 240 -19.75 8.32 18.89
CA ARG A 240 -18.39 7.79 18.72
C ARG A 240 -17.97 6.87 19.87
N ILE A 241 -17.74 5.60 19.54
CA ILE A 241 -17.34 4.54 20.48
C ILE A 241 -15.92 4.10 20.14
N ASP A 242 -14.97 4.76 20.77
CA ASP A 242 -13.53 4.60 20.56
C ASP A 242 -12.75 4.22 21.82
N GLU A 243 -13.45 3.97 22.93
CA GLU A 243 -12.86 3.60 24.21
C GLU A 243 -13.70 2.55 24.92
N ASP A 244 -13.05 1.69 25.71
CA ASP A 244 -13.71 0.58 26.40
C ASP A 244 -14.81 1.07 27.36
N VAL A 245 -14.58 2.22 28.01
CA VAL A 245 -15.55 2.86 28.92
C VAL A 245 -16.84 3.28 28.22
N LYS A 246 -16.85 3.40 26.89
CA LYS A 246 -18.02 3.75 26.07
C LYS A 246 -18.78 2.53 25.56
N LEU A 247 -18.24 1.30 25.69
CA LEU A 247 -18.85 0.09 25.15
C LEU A 247 -20.26 -0.20 25.70
N TYR A 248 -20.60 0.29 26.89
CA TYR A 248 -21.95 0.14 27.45
C TYR A 248 -23.02 0.79 26.57
N ILE A 249 -22.68 1.85 25.82
CA ILE A 249 -23.59 2.56 24.92
C ILE A 249 -24.08 1.64 23.79
N LEU A 250 -23.27 0.67 23.37
CA LEU A 250 -23.63 -0.29 22.32
C LEU A 250 -24.89 -1.09 22.68
N ASP A 251 -25.14 -1.37 23.96
CA ASP A 251 -26.31 -2.14 24.35
C ASP A 251 -27.61 -1.43 23.96
N ALA A 252 -27.65 -0.11 24.08
CA ALA A 252 -28.83 0.65 23.71
C ALA A 252 -29.11 0.59 22.20
N TYR A 253 -28.06 0.77 21.40
CA TYR A 253 -28.14 0.67 19.94
C TYR A 253 -28.48 -0.75 19.46
N LEU A 254 -27.85 -1.77 20.04
CA LEU A 254 -28.09 -3.16 19.67
C LEU A 254 -29.50 -3.63 20.04
N LEU A 255 -30.02 -3.25 21.22
CA LEU A 255 -31.40 -3.56 21.61
C LEU A 255 -32.42 -2.89 20.66
N LYS A 256 -32.17 -1.62 20.28
CA LYS A 256 -32.98 -0.91 19.29
C LYS A 256 -32.99 -1.63 17.94
N HIS A 257 -31.81 -2.04 17.47
CA HIS A 257 -31.65 -2.78 16.22
C HIS A 257 -32.37 -4.13 16.22
N ILE A 258 -32.18 -4.92 17.29
CA ILE A 258 -32.84 -6.23 17.45
C ILE A 258 -34.37 -6.07 17.40
N LYS A 259 -34.91 -5.04 18.07
CA LYS A 259 -36.36 -4.75 18.06
C LYS A 259 -36.84 -4.37 16.66
N ALA A 260 -36.12 -3.50 15.96
CA ALA A 260 -36.44 -3.10 14.58
C ALA A 260 -36.46 -4.31 13.63
N ARG A 261 -35.43 -5.16 13.70
CA ARG A 261 -35.33 -6.35 12.83
C ARG A 261 -36.45 -7.37 13.06
N LYS A 262 -36.85 -7.59 14.33
CA LYS A 262 -37.99 -8.46 14.66
C LYS A 262 -39.29 -7.94 14.03
N LYS A 263 -39.52 -6.62 14.06
CA LYS A 263 -40.70 -5.99 13.45
C LYS A 263 -40.73 -6.22 11.93
N LEU A 264 -39.60 -6.02 11.25
CA LEU A 264 -39.49 -6.25 9.80
C LEU A 264 -39.77 -7.71 9.41
N LEU A 265 -39.19 -8.67 10.14
CA LEU A 265 -39.45 -10.10 9.88
C LEU A 265 -40.91 -10.49 10.11
N HIS A 266 -41.56 -9.90 11.12
CA HIS A 266 -42.98 -10.19 11.39
C HIS A 266 -43.92 -9.61 10.31
N VAL A 267 -43.57 -8.48 9.70
CA VAL A 267 -44.32 -7.89 8.58
C VAL A 267 -44.15 -8.75 7.33
N ASN A 268 -42.93 -9.16 7.01
CA ASN A 268 -42.66 -9.98 5.82
C ASN A 268 -43.23 -11.41 5.90
N ALA A 269 -43.53 -11.92 7.10
CA ALA A 269 -44.17 -13.23 7.29
C ALA A 269 -45.71 -13.18 7.20
N LYS A 270 -46.30 -11.98 7.10
CA LYS A 270 -47.76 -11.76 6.99
C LYS A 270 -48.20 -11.37 5.56
N ASN A 271 -47.24 -11.20 4.65
CA ASN A 271 -47.43 -11.00 3.22
C ASN A 271 -46.98 -12.25 2.48
#